data_AF-A0AAD7HM27-F1
#
_entry.id   AF-A0AAD7HM27-F1
#
_cell.length_a   1.000
_cell.length_b   1.000
_cell.length_c   1.000
_cell.angle_alpha   90.00
_cell.angle_beta   90.00
_cell.angle_gamma   90.00
#
_symmetry.space_group_name_H-M   'P 1'
#
loop_
_entity.id
_entity.type
_entity.pdbx_description
1 polymer ?
#
loop_
_entity_poly.entity_id
_entity_poly.type
_entity_poly.pdbx_seq_one_letter_code
_entity_poly.pdbx_strand_id
1 'polypeptide(L)'
;MRVNPPTRFDLSPSNLAASTAGLPETPSRRRARDNDENLDPALWTPSKKMRTLYAHLGNTSGGSLLLRSPKLKSSDSAILSPVIQHFPSSIPMPNWSLSMPGSSKDSHKTRGQLEAENEELRKQLALVHQNVTVRDQILEEANATIVFQNMGLKKMNEALHEQEEKATTDRARLFKGKAQCLSSDEFYREVQALEEGRRAKEAGKEAKKVARQRRMELREVVEKEWAEMKCKHAEKVEAWEKECEALTKGGARKKDLPPKPKLGKKLQVEDVDDHEEEEESLDDSNV
;
A
#
# COMPACT_ATOMS: atom_id res chain seq x y z
N MET A 1 -0.21 42.63 42.92
CA MET A 1 -1.56 42.45 42.34
C MET A 1 -1.43 42.54 40.83
N ARG A 2 -1.47 41.41 40.11
CA ARG A 2 -1.42 41.37 38.65
C ARG A 2 -2.83 41.06 38.15
N VAL A 3 -3.41 41.98 37.39
CA VAL A 3 -4.76 41.90 36.86
C VAL A 3 -4.67 41.26 35.48
N ASN A 4 -5.33 40.11 35.28
CA ASN A 4 -5.45 39.46 33.98
C ASN A 4 -6.37 40.26 33.05
N PRO A 5 -6.12 40.30 31.73
CA PRO A 5 -7.07 40.89 30.78
C PRO A 5 -8.24 39.93 30.51
N PRO A 6 -9.47 40.45 30.30
CA PRO A 6 -10.63 39.62 30.02
C PRO A 6 -10.69 39.24 28.53
N THR A 7 -10.71 37.95 28.23
CA THR A 7 -11.09 37.43 26.92
C THR A 7 -12.58 37.12 26.93
N ARG A 8 -13.39 38.06 26.42
CA ARG A 8 -14.80 37.81 26.10
C ARG A 8 -15.07 38.33 24.69
N PHE A 9 -15.18 37.41 23.74
CA PHE A 9 -15.77 37.70 22.44
C PHE A 9 -17.28 37.47 22.57
N ASP A 10 -18.02 38.55 22.83
CA ASP A 10 -19.46 38.61 22.58
C ASP A 10 -19.67 38.75 21.06
N LEU A 11 -20.22 37.73 20.43
CA LEU A 11 -20.81 37.84 19.10
C LEU A 11 -22.33 37.73 19.24
N SER A 12 -22.99 38.89 19.27
CA SER A 12 -24.44 38.99 19.13
C SER A 12 -24.86 38.65 17.70
N PRO A 13 -26.03 38.00 17.51
CA PRO A 13 -26.52 37.61 16.19
C PRO A 13 -27.29 38.79 15.57
N SER A 14 -26.96 39.15 14.34
CA SER A 14 -27.84 39.98 13.51
C SER A 14 -27.70 39.65 12.04
N ASN A 15 -28.80 39.07 11.54
CA ASN A 15 -29.42 39.38 10.26
C ASN A 15 -28.54 39.31 9.01
N LEU A 16 -28.58 38.16 8.35
CA LEU A 16 -28.58 38.16 6.89
C LEU A 16 -29.79 37.40 6.37
N ALA A 17 -30.51 38.14 5.52
CA ALA A 17 -31.78 37.83 4.94
C ALA A 17 -31.72 36.63 4.00
N ALA A 18 -32.88 36.00 3.87
CA ALA A 18 -33.18 34.92 2.94
C ALA A 18 -32.77 35.27 1.50
N SER A 19 -31.87 34.47 0.95
CA SER A 19 -31.72 34.31 -0.49
C SER A 19 -32.28 32.95 -0.87
N THR A 20 -33.56 32.94 -1.24
CA THR A 20 -34.21 31.85 -1.96
C THR A 20 -33.84 31.94 -3.43
N ALA A 21 -32.82 31.19 -3.88
CA ALA A 21 -32.67 30.76 -5.27
C ALA A 21 -31.58 29.67 -5.39
N GLY A 22 -32.02 28.45 -5.73
CA GLY A 22 -31.15 27.39 -6.25
C GLY A 22 -30.56 26.44 -5.21
N LEU A 23 -31.35 25.48 -4.74
CA LEU A 23 -30.82 24.25 -4.14
C LEU A 23 -29.96 23.53 -5.20
N PRO A 24 -28.70 23.18 -4.93
CA PRO A 24 -27.99 22.23 -5.78
C PRO A 24 -28.69 20.88 -5.65
N GLU A 25 -29.37 20.45 -6.72
CA GLU A 25 -29.91 19.11 -6.85
C GLU A 25 -28.76 18.12 -6.69
N THR A 26 -28.78 17.40 -5.58
CA THR A 26 -27.89 16.27 -5.34
C THR A 26 -28.28 15.19 -6.35
N PRO A 27 -27.35 14.65 -7.17
CA PRO A 27 -27.68 13.60 -8.11
C PRO A 27 -28.22 12.40 -7.32
N SER A 28 -29.53 12.17 -7.47
CA SER A 28 -30.24 11.04 -6.89
C SER A 28 -29.62 9.76 -7.42
N ARG A 29 -28.78 9.17 -6.57
CA ARG A 29 -28.07 7.91 -6.80
C ARG A 29 -29.12 6.82 -6.85
N ARG A 30 -29.62 6.50 -8.05
CA ARG A 30 -30.30 5.23 -8.30
C ARG A 30 -29.29 4.13 -7.98
N ARG A 31 -29.34 3.61 -6.76
CA ARG A 31 -28.68 2.36 -6.42
C ARG A 31 -29.32 1.30 -7.31
N ALA A 32 -28.59 0.87 -8.33
CA ALA A 32 -28.86 -0.44 -8.91
C ALA A 32 -28.82 -1.43 -7.73
N ARG A 33 -29.88 -2.21 -7.57
CA ARG A 33 -29.93 -3.31 -6.61
C ARG A 33 -28.88 -4.32 -7.05
N ASP A 34 -27.70 -4.28 -6.44
CA ASP A 34 -26.61 -5.27 -6.62
C ASP A 34 -26.73 -6.47 -5.66
N ASN A 35 -27.94 -6.78 -5.20
CA ASN A 35 -28.22 -8.05 -4.50
C ASN A 35 -29.14 -8.87 -5.39
N ASP A 36 -28.59 -9.41 -6.47
CA ASP A 36 -29.22 -10.50 -7.20
C ASP A 36 -28.85 -11.80 -6.46
N GLU A 37 -29.74 -12.25 -5.57
CA GLU A 37 -29.58 -13.47 -4.74
C GLU A 37 -29.44 -14.75 -5.59
N ASN A 38 -29.56 -14.66 -6.92
CA ASN A 38 -29.41 -15.76 -7.87
C ASN A 38 -28.06 -15.80 -8.60
N LEU A 39 -27.06 -15.02 -8.16
CA LEU A 39 -25.71 -15.13 -8.73
C LEU A 39 -25.00 -16.38 -8.23
N ASP A 40 -24.82 -17.35 -9.14
CA ASP A 40 -24.07 -18.58 -8.90
C ASP A 40 -22.64 -18.27 -8.39
N PRO A 41 -22.27 -18.71 -7.18
CA PRO A 41 -20.96 -18.45 -6.59
C PRO A 41 -19.81 -19.08 -7.40
N ALA A 42 -20.06 -20.10 -8.22
CA ALA A 42 -19.05 -20.71 -9.08
C ALA A 42 -18.63 -19.81 -10.25
N LEU A 43 -19.47 -18.86 -10.66
CA LEU A 43 -19.19 -17.91 -11.75
C LEU A 43 -18.34 -16.71 -11.32
N TRP A 44 -17.95 -16.64 -10.04
CA TRP A 44 -17.24 -15.51 -9.43
C TRP A 44 -15.72 -15.74 -9.36
N THR A 45 -15.10 -15.89 -10.53
CA THR A 45 -13.65 -16.10 -10.65
C THR A 45 -12.86 -14.82 -10.29
N PRO A 46 -11.59 -14.93 -9.84
CA PRO A 46 -10.76 -13.76 -9.51
C PRO A 46 -10.64 -12.73 -10.63
N SER A 47 -10.53 -13.17 -11.89
CA SER A 47 -10.49 -12.27 -13.05
C SER A 47 -11.80 -11.50 -13.24
N LYS A 48 -12.95 -12.11 -12.91
CA LYS A 48 -14.25 -11.45 -12.97
C LYS A 48 -14.39 -10.43 -11.85
N LYS A 49 -13.97 -10.75 -10.62
CA LYS A 49 -13.88 -9.80 -9.49
C LYS A 49 -13.07 -8.56 -9.86
N MET A 50 -11.89 -8.75 -10.43
CA MET A 50 -11.05 -7.64 -10.88
C MET A 50 -11.75 -6.79 -11.94
N ARG A 51 -12.34 -7.42 -12.96
CA ARG A 51 -13.05 -6.70 -14.02
C ARG A 51 -14.23 -5.88 -13.49
N THR A 52 -15.02 -6.44 -12.58
CA THR A 52 -16.13 -5.73 -11.92
C THR A 52 -15.62 -4.57 -11.07
N LEU A 53 -14.52 -4.77 -10.34
CA LEU A 53 -13.86 -3.70 -9.57
C LEU A 53 -13.38 -2.56 -10.49
N TYR A 54 -12.69 -2.88 -11.59
CA TYR A 54 -12.28 -1.87 -12.58
C TYR A 54 -13.48 -1.16 -13.22
N ALA A 55 -14.57 -1.87 -13.51
CA ALA A 55 -15.79 -1.27 -14.05
C ALA A 55 -16.45 -0.31 -13.05
N HIS A 56 -16.51 -0.68 -11.77
CA HIS A 56 -17.01 0.20 -10.72
C HIS A 56 -16.09 1.42 -10.50
N LEU A 57 -14.77 1.24 -10.54
CA LEU A 57 -13.81 2.34 -10.45
C LEU A 57 -13.96 3.29 -11.65
N GLY A 58 -14.11 2.77 -12.87
CA GLY A 58 -14.32 3.56 -14.09
C GLY A 58 -15.64 4.34 -14.12
N ASN A 59 -16.67 3.83 -13.44
CA ASN A 59 -17.97 4.51 -13.30
C ASN A 59 -18.02 5.53 -12.15
N THR A 60 -16.95 5.71 -11.38
CA THR A 60 -16.89 6.85 -10.46
C THR A 60 -16.70 8.12 -11.29
N SER A 61 -17.59 9.11 -11.13
CA SER A 61 -17.59 10.36 -11.91
C SER A 61 -16.32 11.22 -11.72
N GLY A 62 -15.38 10.74 -10.91
CA GLY A 62 -14.13 11.41 -10.61
C GLY A 62 -13.05 11.24 -11.67
N GLY A 63 -13.11 10.24 -12.57
CA GLY A 63 -12.25 10.06 -13.76
C GLY A 63 -10.73 10.03 -13.56
N SER A 64 -10.23 10.39 -12.38
CA SER A 64 -8.84 10.48 -12.02
C SER A 64 -8.63 9.61 -10.80
N LEU A 65 -8.06 8.44 -11.03
CA LEU A 65 -7.36 7.69 -9.99
C LEU A 65 -5.99 8.35 -9.77
N LEU A 66 -6.00 9.66 -9.50
CA LEU A 66 -4.89 10.25 -8.81
C LEU A 66 -5.01 9.70 -7.40
N LEU A 67 -4.24 8.65 -7.12
CA LEU A 67 -3.67 8.36 -5.80
C LEU A 67 -2.80 9.55 -5.34
N ARG A 68 -3.30 10.78 -5.49
CA ARG A 68 -2.91 11.86 -4.64
C ARG A 68 -3.58 11.50 -3.34
N SER A 69 -2.94 10.62 -2.57
CA SER A 69 -3.23 10.41 -1.16
C SER A 69 -3.43 11.82 -0.60
N PRO A 70 -4.68 12.25 -0.33
CA PRO A 70 -4.86 13.52 0.33
C PRO A 70 -4.03 13.35 1.59
N LYS A 71 -3.02 14.20 1.79
CA LYS A 71 -2.19 14.17 3.00
C LYS A 71 -3.20 14.06 4.13
N LEU A 72 -3.27 12.88 4.76
CA LEU A 72 -4.26 12.61 5.79
C LEU A 72 -3.95 13.64 6.84
N LYS A 73 -4.76 14.70 6.88
CA LYS A 73 -4.61 15.71 7.90
C LYS A 73 -4.90 14.96 9.19
N SER A 74 -4.09 15.18 10.21
CA SER A 74 -4.21 14.51 11.52
C SER A 74 -5.66 14.57 12.09
N SER A 75 -6.47 15.54 11.65
CA SER A 75 -7.90 15.65 11.94
C SER A 75 -8.80 14.57 11.34
N ASP A 76 -8.43 13.99 10.19
CA ASP A 76 -9.31 13.14 9.37
C ASP A 76 -9.02 11.65 9.57
N SER A 77 -7.85 11.31 10.12
CA SER A 77 -7.47 9.95 10.52
C SER A 77 -7.64 9.75 12.03
N ALA A 78 -8.82 10.06 12.55
CA ALA A 78 -9.14 9.73 13.93
C ALA A 78 -8.99 8.22 14.11
N ILE A 79 -8.12 7.80 15.05
CA ILE A 79 -8.02 6.40 15.47
C ILE A 79 -9.43 5.95 15.81
N LEU A 80 -9.94 4.94 15.09
CA LEU A 80 -11.27 4.42 15.35
C LEU A 80 -11.33 4.02 16.81
N SER A 81 -12.26 4.61 17.56
CA SER A 81 -12.51 4.24 18.95
C SER A 81 -12.77 2.74 19.00
N PRO A 82 -12.17 1.99 19.94
CA PRO A 82 -12.40 0.57 20.05
C PRO A 82 -13.90 0.32 20.22
N VAL A 83 -14.48 -0.48 19.33
CA VAL A 83 -15.89 -0.86 19.43
C VAL A 83 -15.97 -1.99 20.45
N ILE A 84 -16.41 -1.67 21.66
CA ILE A 84 -16.71 -2.67 22.68
C ILE A 84 -18.04 -3.31 22.28
N GLN A 85 -17.97 -4.48 21.65
CA GLN A 85 -19.16 -5.26 21.37
C GLN A 85 -19.66 -5.96 22.63
N HIS A 86 -20.95 -5.84 22.86
CA HIS A 86 -21.62 -6.53 23.94
C HIS A 86 -22.23 -7.83 23.42
N PHE A 87 -22.30 -8.84 24.29
CA PHE A 87 -22.97 -10.08 23.96
C PHE A 87 -24.46 -9.80 23.63
N PRO A 88 -25.02 -10.36 22.54
CA PRO A 88 -26.39 -10.07 22.15
C PRO A 88 -27.38 -10.49 23.22
N SER A 89 -28.27 -9.58 23.64
CA SER A 89 -29.33 -9.89 24.61
C SER A 89 -30.40 -10.84 24.06
N SER A 90 -30.41 -11.07 22.74
CA SER A 90 -31.32 -12.01 22.07
C SER A 90 -30.97 -13.48 22.30
N ILE A 91 -29.73 -13.77 22.70
CA ILE A 91 -29.28 -15.15 22.94
C ILE A 91 -29.43 -15.46 24.44
N PRO A 92 -30.31 -16.42 24.80
CA PRO A 92 -30.48 -16.81 26.19
C PRO A 92 -29.18 -17.39 26.77
N MET A 93 -28.95 -17.15 28.07
CA MET A 93 -27.84 -17.76 28.78
C MET A 93 -28.12 -19.25 29.08
N PRO A 94 -27.10 -20.12 28.97
CA PRO A 94 -27.27 -21.53 29.31
C PRO A 94 -27.60 -21.73 30.79
N ASN A 95 -28.45 -22.71 31.07
CA ASN A 95 -28.75 -23.11 32.43
C ASN A 95 -27.64 -24.03 32.98
N TRP A 96 -26.65 -23.43 33.63
CA TRP A 96 -25.52 -24.16 34.24
C TRP A 96 -25.89 -24.99 35.48
N SER A 97 -27.10 -24.86 36.01
CA SER A 97 -27.53 -25.68 37.16
C SER A 97 -27.58 -27.17 36.84
N LEU A 98 -27.76 -27.53 35.57
CA LEU A 98 -27.82 -28.93 35.11
C LEU A 98 -26.46 -29.64 35.19
N SER A 99 -25.35 -28.93 35.09
CA SER A 99 -24.00 -29.52 35.17
C SER A 99 -23.49 -29.67 36.59
N MET A 100 -24.18 -29.13 37.60
CA MET A 100 -23.69 -29.13 38.97
C MET A 100 -23.86 -30.51 39.62
N PRO A 101 -22.77 -31.12 40.15
CA PRO A 101 -22.82 -32.42 40.81
C PRO A 101 -23.62 -32.28 42.13
N GLY A 102 -24.92 -32.57 42.07
CA GLY A 102 -25.82 -32.43 43.22
C GLY A 102 -27.27 -32.10 42.87
N SER A 103 -27.61 -31.81 41.61
CA SER A 103 -29.02 -31.59 41.21
C SER A 103 -29.86 -32.88 41.25
N SER A 104 -29.22 -34.05 41.16
CA SER A 104 -29.87 -35.37 41.16
C SER A 104 -29.64 -36.10 42.50
N LYS A 105 -30.25 -35.61 43.58
CA LYS A 105 -30.25 -36.35 44.87
C LYS A 105 -31.22 -37.53 44.90
N ASP A 106 -32.02 -37.72 43.85
CA ASP A 106 -32.98 -38.81 43.77
C ASP A 106 -32.30 -40.09 43.29
N SER A 107 -32.23 -41.09 44.17
CA SER A 107 -31.56 -42.38 43.90
C SER A 107 -32.27 -43.22 42.83
N HIS A 108 -33.49 -42.85 42.42
CA HIS A 108 -34.28 -43.58 41.43
C HIS A 108 -35.04 -42.62 40.51
N LYS A 109 -34.49 -42.37 39.31
CA LYS A 109 -35.21 -41.73 38.21
C LYS A 109 -35.86 -42.79 37.34
N THR A 110 -37.10 -42.55 36.93
CA THR A 110 -37.78 -43.37 35.92
C THR A 110 -37.16 -43.16 34.54
N ARG A 111 -37.30 -44.13 33.63
CA ARG A 111 -36.78 -44.02 32.26
C ARG A 111 -37.24 -42.75 31.54
N GLY A 112 -38.51 -42.38 31.67
CA GLY A 112 -39.06 -41.17 31.05
C GLY A 112 -38.43 -39.88 31.57
N GLN A 113 -38.07 -39.82 32.86
CA GLN A 113 -37.37 -38.66 33.44
C GLN A 113 -35.95 -38.53 32.89
N LEU A 114 -35.24 -39.65 32.70
CA LEU A 114 -33.91 -39.66 32.08
C LEU A 114 -33.95 -39.26 30.61
N GLU A 115 -34.97 -39.66 29.86
CA GLU A 115 -35.16 -39.24 28.47
C GLU A 115 -35.41 -37.73 28.38
N ALA A 116 -36.29 -37.19 29.22
CA ALA A 116 -36.57 -35.75 29.29
C ALA A 116 -35.34 -34.92 29.71
N GLU A 117 -34.57 -35.39 30.70
CA GLU A 117 -33.32 -34.75 31.12
C GLU A 117 -32.28 -34.76 29.99
N ASN A 118 -32.15 -35.86 29.26
CA ASN A 118 -31.26 -35.94 28.10
C ASN A 118 -31.68 -34.97 26.99
N GLU A 119 -32.97 -34.82 26.72
CA GLU A 119 -33.47 -33.83 25.76
C GLU A 119 -33.14 -32.41 26.19
N GLU A 120 -33.31 -32.09 27.48
CA GLU A 120 -32.97 -30.78 28.01
C GLU A 120 -31.46 -30.51 27.96
N LEU A 121 -30.64 -31.48 28.34
CA LEU A 121 -29.18 -31.38 28.23
C LEU A 121 -28.73 -31.15 26.78
N ARG A 122 -29.36 -31.81 25.80
CA ARG A 122 -29.07 -31.58 24.37
C ARG A 122 -29.43 -30.17 23.93
N LYS A 123 -30.57 -29.63 24.38
CA LYS A 123 -30.97 -28.24 24.10
C LYS A 123 -29.99 -27.25 24.71
N GLN A 124 -29.61 -27.46 25.98
CA GLN A 124 -28.63 -26.61 26.66
C GLN A 124 -27.26 -26.69 25.98
N LEU A 125 -26.83 -27.88 25.56
CA LEU A 125 -25.57 -28.04 24.84
C LEU A 125 -25.58 -27.27 23.51
N ALA A 126 -26.66 -27.36 22.74
CA ALA A 126 -26.80 -26.60 21.49
C ALA A 126 -26.74 -25.08 21.72
N LEU A 127 -27.37 -24.61 22.80
CA LEU A 127 -27.36 -23.20 23.21
C LEU A 127 -25.96 -22.77 23.68
N VAL A 128 -25.22 -23.61 24.42
CA VAL A 128 -23.81 -23.35 24.78
C VAL A 128 -22.95 -23.23 23.52
N HIS A 129 -23.11 -24.13 22.55
CA HIS A 129 -22.40 -24.04 21.28
C HIS A 129 -22.66 -22.71 20.58
N GLN A 130 -23.92 -22.29 20.48
CA GLN A 130 -24.28 -21.00 19.90
C GLN A 130 -23.62 -19.82 20.66
N ASN A 131 -23.63 -19.86 22.00
CA ASN A 131 -22.99 -18.85 22.83
C ASN A 131 -21.47 -18.78 22.59
N VAL A 132 -20.80 -19.92 22.50
CA VAL A 132 -19.36 -20.00 22.22
C VAL A 132 -19.06 -19.41 20.85
N THR A 133 -19.79 -19.81 19.81
CA THR A 133 -19.60 -19.28 18.45
C THR A 133 -19.74 -17.75 18.40
N VAL A 134 -20.74 -17.19 19.07
CA VAL A 134 -20.92 -15.73 19.10
C VAL A 134 -19.81 -15.03 19.89
N ARG A 135 -19.34 -15.63 20.98
CA ARG A 135 -18.19 -15.08 21.72
C ARG A 135 -16.91 -15.11 20.91
N ASP A 136 -16.67 -16.18 20.17
CA ASP A 136 -15.50 -16.31 19.30
C ASP A 136 -15.51 -15.24 18.20
N GLN A 137 -16.68 -14.97 17.61
CA GLN A 137 -16.86 -13.88 16.64
C GLN A 137 -16.55 -12.51 17.26
N ILE A 138 -17.10 -12.22 18.44
CA ILE A 138 -16.83 -10.96 19.15
C ILE A 138 -15.33 -10.79 19.46
N LEU A 139 -14.65 -11.88 19.87
CA LEU A 139 -13.21 -11.86 20.13
C LEU A 139 -12.39 -11.66 18.86
N GLU A 140 -12.77 -12.30 17.76
CA GLU A 140 -12.13 -12.12 16.46
C GLU A 140 -12.23 -10.67 15.98
N GLU A 141 -13.42 -10.07 16.09
CA GLU A 141 -13.66 -8.67 15.72
C GLU A 141 -12.89 -7.68 16.63
N ALA A 142 -12.82 -7.97 17.93
CA ALA A 142 -12.02 -7.19 18.87
C ALA A 142 -10.52 -7.26 18.53
N ASN A 143 -10.01 -8.47 18.25
CA ASN A 143 -8.61 -8.67 17.85
C ASN A 143 -8.29 -7.95 16.53
N ALA A 144 -9.17 -8.03 15.54
CA ALA A 144 -9.02 -7.31 14.29
C ALA A 144 -8.92 -5.79 14.54
N THR A 145 -9.78 -5.24 15.39
CA THR A 145 -9.77 -3.82 15.75
C THR A 145 -8.44 -3.41 16.39
N ILE A 146 -7.89 -4.22 17.30
CA ILE A 146 -6.59 -3.98 17.93
C ILE A 146 -5.46 -3.93 16.89
N VAL A 147 -5.44 -4.88 15.95
CA VAL A 147 -4.44 -4.89 14.87
C VAL A 147 -4.54 -3.62 14.01
N PHE A 148 -5.74 -3.20 13.63
CA PHE A 148 -5.94 -1.96 12.89
C PHE A 148 -5.47 -0.72 13.65
N GLN A 149 -5.77 -0.64 14.95
CA GLN A 149 -5.29 0.45 15.80
C GLN A 149 -3.76 0.47 15.91
N ASN A 150 -3.13 -0.69 16.12
CA ASN A 150 -1.67 -0.80 16.18
C ASN A 150 -1.01 -0.38 14.87
N MET A 151 -1.57 -0.78 13.72
CA MET A 151 -1.09 -0.33 12.41
C MET A 151 -1.23 1.18 12.25
N GLY A 152 -2.35 1.76 12.68
CA GLY A 152 -2.55 3.21 12.67
C GLY A 152 -1.52 3.94 13.54
N LEU A 153 -1.31 3.47 14.77
CA LEU A 153 -0.30 4.00 15.70
C LEU A 153 1.11 3.93 15.12
N LYS A 154 1.48 2.79 14.52
CA LYS A 154 2.78 2.62 13.87
C LYS A 154 3.00 3.65 12.76
N LYS A 155 2.01 3.84 11.88
CA LYS A 155 2.07 4.85 10.82
C LYS A 155 2.17 6.28 11.35
N MET A 156 1.44 6.60 12.42
CA MET A 156 1.54 7.93 13.04
C MET A 156 2.90 8.14 13.71
N ASN A 157 3.47 7.12 14.35
CA ASN A 157 4.81 7.18 14.90
C ASN A 157 5.86 7.35 13.81
N GLU A 158 5.76 6.62 12.70
CA GLU A 158 6.64 6.80 11.53
C GLU A 158 6.54 8.22 10.97
N ALA A 159 5.31 8.72 10.77
CA ALA A 159 5.11 10.08 10.28
C ALA A 159 5.61 11.16 11.25
N LEU A 160 5.51 10.92 12.55
CA LEU A 160 6.04 11.80 13.59
C LEU A 160 7.58 11.75 13.58
N HIS A 161 8.16 10.55 13.50
CA HIS A 161 9.60 10.36 13.39
C HIS A 161 10.17 11.06 12.16
N GLU A 162 9.55 10.89 10.99
CA GLU A 162 9.93 11.62 9.78
C GLU A 162 9.86 13.14 9.97
N GLN A 163 8.87 13.65 10.71
CA GLN A 163 8.77 15.08 10.99
C GLN A 163 9.85 15.55 11.95
N GLU A 164 10.17 14.76 12.96
CA GLU A 164 11.26 15.04 13.91
C GLU A 164 12.62 15.01 13.19
N GLU A 165 12.86 14.03 12.33
CA GLU A 165 14.07 13.93 11.50
C GLU A 165 14.16 15.09 10.51
N LYS A 166 13.08 15.41 9.79
CA LYS A 166 13.04 16.59 8.89
C LYS A 166 13.24 17.90 9.65
N ALA A 167 12.85 17.95 10.93
CA ALA A 167 13.08 19.10 11.80
C ALA A 167 14.52 19.20 12.32
N THR A 168 15.35 18.15 12.14
CA THR A 168 16.81 18.24 12.26
C THR A 168 17.45 19.00 11.08
N THR A 169 16.91 20.18 10.78
CA THR A 169 17.65 21.21 10.03
C THR A 169 19.06 21.32 10.60
N ASP A 170 20.06 21.64 9.77
CA ASP A 170 21.47 21.79 10.21
C ASP A 170 21.58 22.61 11.52
N ARG A 171 20.69 23.61 11.68
CA ARG A 171 20.52 24.39 12.90
C ARG A 171 20.13 23.54 14.12
N ALA A 172 19.12 22.68 14.03
CA ALA A 172 18.75 21.77 15.13
C ALA A 172 19.85 20.73 15.42
N ARG A 173 20.59 20.28 14.39
CA ARG A 173 21.74 19.38 14.56
C ARG A 173 22.89 20.03 15.31
N LEU A 174 23.20 21.29 15.00
CA LEU A 174 24.20 22.10 15.71
C LEU A 174 23.83 22.34 17.18
N PHE A 175 22.54 22.34 17.55
CA PHE A 175 22.13 22.70 18.90
C PHE A 175 21.60 21.56 19.78
N LYS A 176 21.48 20.30 19.31
CA LYS A 176 21.10 19.06 20.06
C LYS A 176 20.33 19.23 21.40
N GLY A 177 19.38 20.17 21.49
CA GLY A 177 18.73 20.56 22.74
C GLY A 177 19.62 21.12 23.86
N LYS A 178 20.89 21.45 23.62
CA LYS A 178 21.84 21.99 24.62
C LYS A 178 22.27 23.41 24.25
N ALA A 179 22.44 24.26 25.26
CA ALA A 179 23.09 25.56 25.07
C ALA A 179 24.57 25.31 24.74
N GLN A 180 24.95 25.48 23.48
CA GLN A 180 26.36 25.48 23.07
C GLN A 180 26.91 26.92 23.03
N CYS A 181 28.17 27.08 23.43
CA CYS A 181 28.90 28.32 23.25
C CYS A 181 29.33 28.43 21.78
N LEU A 182 28.76 29.39 21.05
CA LEU A 182 29.05 29.63 19.62
C LEU A 182 30.51 30.00 19.30
N SER A 183 31.31 30.25 20.34
CA SER A 183 32.72 30.62 20.23
C SER A 183 33.67 29.46 20.50
N SER A 184 33.18 28.25 20.81
CA SER A 184 34.07 27.10 21.05
C SER A 184 34.65 26.57 19.74
N ASP A 185 35.90 26.11 19.77
CA ASP A 185 36.54 25.45 18.63
C ASP A 185 35.76 24.20 18.18
N GLU A 186 35.08 23.54 19.12
CA GLU A 186 34.21 22.39 18.85
C GLU A 186 33.06 22.76 17.91
N PHE A 187 32.41 23.91 18.13
CA PHE A 187 31.34 24.40 17.25
C PHE A 187 31.85 24.65 15.83
N TYR A 188 33.03 25.27 15.69
CA TYR A 188 33.62 25.51 14.37
C TYR A 188 33.97 24.21 13.63
N ARG A 189 34.50 23.20 14.32
CA ARG A 189 34.77 21.89 13.73
C ARG A 189 33.48 21.21 13.26
N GLU A 190 32.40 21.30 14.03
CA GLU A 190 31.11 20.72 13.68
C GLU A 190 30.48 21.42 12.46
N VAL A 191 30.57 22.75 12.38
CA VAL A 191 30.15 23.53 11.20
C VAL A 191 30.98 23.15 9.96
N GLN A 192 32.31 23.05 10.09
CA GLN A 192 33.18 22.65 8.98
C GLN A 192 32.85 21.25 8.46
N ALA A 193 32.67 20.28 9.36
CA ALA A 193 32.29 18.91 9.00
C ALA A 193 30.95 18.87 8.25
N LEU A 194 29.96 19.68 8.66
CA LEU A 194 28.69 19.80 7.94
C LEU A 194 28.85 20.39 6.54
N GLU A 195 29.65 21.45 6.40
CA GLU A 195 29.94 22.05 5.09
C GLU A 195 30.68 21.09 4.15
N GLU A 196 31.68 20.37 4.66
CA GLU A 196 32.41 19.34 3.91
C GLU A 196 31.50 18.20 3.49
N GLY A 197 30.64 17.73 4.40
CA GLY A 197 29.61 16.72 4.10
C GLY A 197 28.65 17.19 2.99
N ARG A 198 28.20 18.44 3.02
CA ARG A 198 27.36 19.02 1.96
C ARG A 198 28.09 19.07 0.62
N ARG A 199 29.34 19.55 0.62
CA ARG A 199 30.18 19.59 -0.61
C ARG A 199 30.41 18.19 -1.17
N ALA A 200 30.68 17.20 -0.33
CA ALA A 200 30.85 15.81 -0.76
C ALA A 200 29.56 15.22 -1.37
N LYS A 201 28.39 15.48 -0.75
CA LYS A 201 27.08 15.07 -1.29
C LYS A 201 26.78 15.72 -2.64
N GLU A 202 27.05 17.02 -2.79
CA GLU A 202 26.87 17.75 -4.05
C GLU A 202 27.83 17.23 -5.14
N ALA A 203 29.10 17.05 -4.81
CA ALA A 203 30.10 16.47 -5.72
C ALA A 203 29.71 15.04 -6.15
N GLY A 204 29.20 14.23 -5.22
CA GLY A 204 28.70 12.88 -5.51
C GLY A 204 27.51 12.87 -6.47
N LYS A 205 26.55 13.78 -6.28
CA LYS A 205 25.40 13.93 -7.20
C LYS A 205 25.87 14.33 -8.61
N GLU A 206 26.83 15.24 -8.70
CA GLU A 206 27.36 15.69 -9.99
C GLU A 206 28.16 14.58 -10.68
N ALA A 207 29.00 13.85 -9.94
CA ALA A 207 29.71 12.68 -10.46
C ALA A 207 28.74 11.59 -10.97
N LYS A 208 27.65 11.32 -10.23
CA LYS A 208 26.60 10.38 -10.66
C LYS A 208 25.93 10.84 -11.97
N LYS A 209 25.61 12.13 -12.12
CA LYS A 209 25.05 12.68 -13.37
C LYS A 209 26.01 12.53 -14.55
N VAL A 210 27.28 12.89 -14.36
CA VAL A 210 28.31 12.78 -15.40
C VAL A 210 28.50 11.31 -15.82
N ALA A 211 28.52 10.38 -14.86
CA ALA A 211 28.59 8.95 -15.15
C ALA A 211 27.38 8.47 -15.96
N ARG A 212 26.16 8.91 -15.59
CA ARG A 212 24.93 8.59 -16.33
C ARG A 212 24.97 9.13 -17.77
N GLN A 213 25.44 10.36 -17.96
CA GLN A 213 25.58 10.97 -19.29
C GLN A 213 26.58 10.20 -20.16
N ARG A 214 27.78 9.91 -19.65
CA ARG A 214 28.78 9.11 -20.37
C ARG A 214 28.26 7.74 -20.77
N ARG A 215 27.46 7.12 -19.90
CA ARG A 215 26.82 5.82 -20.20
C ARG A 215 25.77 5.92 -21.29
N MET A 216 24.95 6.97 -21.31
CA MET A 216 24.01 7.21 -22.42
C MET A 216 24.76 7.43 -23.74
N GLU A 217 25.81 8.25 -23.74
CA GLU A 217 26.65 8.49 -24.92
C GLU A 217 27.27 7.19 -25.45
N LEU A 218 27.78 6.33 -24.56
CA LEU A 218 28.35 5.04 -24.96
C LEU A 218 27.28 4.11 -25.57
N ARG A 219 26.07 4.06 -24.98
CA ARG A 219 24.95 3.27 -25.52
C ARG A 219 24.57 3.76 -26.92
N GLU A 220 24.51 5.09 -27.14
CA GLU A 220 24.21 5.66 -28.45
C GLU A 220 25.26 5.31 -29.52
N VAL A 221 26.54 5.33 -29.17
CA VAL A 221 27.62 4.92 -30.10
C VAL A 221 27.46 3.45 -30.49
N VAL A 222 27.24 2.57 -29.51
CA VAL A 222 27.04 1.13 -29.77
C VAL A 222 25.79 0.86 -30.61
N GLU A 223 24.71 1.63 -30.42
CA GLU A 223 23.50 1.50 -31.23
C GLU A 223 23.71 1.95 -32.68
N LYS A 224 24.45 3.04 -32.90
CA LYS A 224 24.82 3.50 -34.25
C LYS A 224 25.63 2.44 -34.99
N GLU A 225 26.68 1.91 -34.37
CA GLU A 225 27.50 0.84 -34.96
C GLU A 225 26.69 -0.42 -35.27
N TRP A 226 25.75 -0.78 -34.38
CA TRP A 226 24.87 -1.93 -34.59
C TRP A 226 23.89 -1.71 -35.75
N ALA A 227 23.35 -0.50 -35.90
CA ALA A 227 22.48 -0.14 -37.02
C ALA A 227 23.24 -0.24 -38.37
N GLU A 228 24.48 0.24 -38.42
CA GLU A 228 25.34 0.08 -39.60
C GLU A 228 25.64 -1.38 -39.93
N MET A 229 25.92 -2.21 -38.92
CA MET A 229 26.12 -3.66 -39.11
C MET A 229 24.87 -4.35 -39.65
N LYS A 230 23.68 -3.97 -39.19
CA LYS A 230 22.40 -4.48 -39.72
C LYS A 230 22.18 -4.08 -41.18
N CYS A 231 22.49 -2.84 -41.54
CA CYS A 231 22.37 -2.36 -42.91
C CYS A 231 23.28 -3.17 -43.86
N LYS A 232 24.57 -3.27 -43.53
CA LYS A 232 25.55 -4.06 -44.29
C LYS A 232 25.17 -5.54 -44.38
N HIS A 233 24.53 -6.09 -43.35
CA HIS A 233 24.06 -7.47 -43.36
C HIS A 233 22.84 -7.65 -44.28
N ALA A 234 21.90 -6.71 -44.28
CA ALA A 234 20.74 -6.74 -45.18
C ALA A 234 21.19 -6.75 -46.65
N GLU A 235 22.15 -5.91 -47.03
CA GLU A 235 22.74 -5.90 -48.38
C GLU A 235 23.38 -7.25 -48.74
N LYS A 236 24.12 -7.87 -47.81
CA LYS A 236 24.72 -9.19 -48.02
C LYS A 236 23.68 -10.30 -48.16
N VAL A 237 22.58 -10.24 -47.41
CA VAL A 237 21.49 -11.20 -47.49
C VAL A 237 20.77 -11.06 -48.84
N GLU A 238 20.51 -9.83 -49.29
CA GLU A 238 19.88 -9.59 -50.60
C GLU A 238 20.77 -10.10 -51.75
N ALA A 239 22.09 -9.86 -51.68
CA ALA A 239 23.04 -10.40 -52.66
C ALA A 239 23.06 -11.94 -52.66
N TRP A 240 23.07 -12.55 -51.47
CA TRP A 240 23.02 -14.00 -51.31
C TRP A 240 21.70 -14.60 -51.83
N GLU A 241 20.56 -13.96 -51.58
CA GLU A 241 19.26 -14.40 -52.10
C GLU A 241 19.24 -14.39 -53.63
N LYS A 242 19.76 -13.31 -54.26
CA LYS A 242 19.92 -13.24 -55.72
C LYS A 242 20.82 -14.36 -56.28
N GLU A 243 21.92 -14.68 -55.60
CA GLU A 243 22.82 -15.76 -56.00
C GLU A 243 22.16 -17.15 -55.85
N CYS A 244 21.46 -17.38 -54.73
CA CYS A 244 20.70 -18.61 -54.50
C CYS A 244 19.58 -18.80 -55.53
N GLU A 245 18.87 -17.75 -55.90
CA GLU A 245 17.85 -17.79 -56.96
C GLU A 245 18.47 -18.14 -58.32
N ALA A 246 19.62 -17.57 -58.66
CA ALA A 246 20.34 -17.89 -59.89
C ALA A 246 20.79 -19.36 -59.94
N LEU A 247 21.36 -19.88 -58.85
CA LEU A 247 21.78 -21.29 -58.74
C LEU A 247 20.59 -22.25 -58.80
N THR A 248 19.47 -21.89 -58.18
CA THR A 248 18.24 -22.70 -58.21
C THR A 248 17.67 -22.78 -59.63
N LYS A 249 17.67 -21.67 -60.38
CA LYS A 249 17.30 -21.65 -61.81
C LYS A 249 18.25 -22.49 -62.67
N GLY A 250 19.53 -22.59 -62.27
CA GLY A 250 20.53 -23.46 -62.90
C GLY A 250 20.43 -24.95 -62.54
N GLY A 251 19.45 -25.37 -61.74
CA GLY A 251 19.24 -26.77 -61.37
C GLY A 251 20.13 -27.27 -60.22
N ALA A 252 20.78 -26.38 -59.48
CA ALA A 252 21.54 -26.75 -58.29
C ALA A 252 20.63 -27.37 -57.22
N ARG A 253 21.12 -28.41 -56.53
CA ARG A 253 20.37 -29.04 -55.43
C ARG A 253 20.46 -28.15 -54.18
N LYS A 254 19.46 -28.23 -53.30
CA LYS A 254 19.43 -27.41 -52.07
C LYS A 254 20.67 -27.56 -51.16
N LYS A 255 21.37 -28.69 -51.23
CA LYS A 255 22.59 -28.96 -50.45
C LYS A 255 23.81 -28.20 -50.96
N ASP A 256 23.77 -27.74 -52.22
CA ASP A 256 24.90 -27.09 -52.90
C ASP A 256 24.75 -25.56 -52.89
N LEU A 257 23.70 -25.02 -52.25
CA LEU A 257 23.51 -23.58 -52.07
C LEU A 257 24.50 -23.05 -51.03
N PRO A 258 25.06 -21.84 -51.24
CA PRO A 258 25.93 -21.22 -50.25
C PRO A 258 25.19 -21.01 -48.92
N PRO A 259 25.87 -21.12 -47.77
CA PRO A 259 25.25 -20.90 -46.48
C PRO A 259 24.83 -19.44 -46.32
N LYS A 260 23.70 -19.20 -45.65
CA LYS A 260 23.21 -17.84 -45.38
C LYS A 260 24.24 -17.05 -44.57
N PRO A 261 24.54 -15.79 -44.93
CA PRO A 261 25.39 -14.91 -44.13
C PRO A 261 24.89 -14.83 -42.69
N LYS A 262 25.80 -14.76 -41.71
CA LYS A 262 25.47 -14.60 -40.29
C LYS A 262 25.69 -13.14 -39.87
N LEU A 263 24.78 -12.61 -39.07
CA LEU A 263 24.95 -11.30 -38.42
C LEU A 263 25.96 -11.45 -37.26
N GLY A 264 26.91 -10.50 -37.15
CA GLY A 264 27.82 -10.44 -36.01
C GLY A 264 27.08 -10.23 -34.68
N LYS A 265 27.74 -10.47 -33.55
CA LYS A 265 27.16 -10.17 -32.24
C LYS A 265 27.18 -8.65 -32.00
N LYS A 266 26.12 -8.12 -31.38
CA LYS A 266 26.11 -6.74 -30.89
C LYS A 266 27.18 -6.61 -29.80
N LEU A 267 27.99 -5.54 -29.85
CA LEU A 267 28.89 -5.21 -28.75
C LEU A 267 28.04 -4.99 -27.50
N GLN A 268 28.34 -5.71 -26.43
CA GLN A 268 27.67 -5.49 -25.15
C GLN A 268 28.40 -4.35 -24.46
N VAL A 269 27.70 -3.26 -24.22
CA VAL A 269 28.09 -2.36 -23.14
C VAL A 269 27.94 -3.17 -21.87
N GLU A 270 29.01 -3.35 -21.09
CA GLU A 270 28.90 -3.96 -19.77
C GLU A 270 27.86 -3.17 -18.99
N ASP A 271 26.67 -3.77 -18.85
CA ASP A 271 25.69 -3.36 -17.86
C ASP A 271 26.29 -3.78 -16.52
N VAL A 272 27.18 -2.94 -15.99
CA VAL A 272 27.48 -2.97 -14.56
C VAL A 272 26.14 -2.75 -13.89
N ASP A 273 25.62 -3.81 -13.27
CA ASP A 273 24.29 -3.90 -12.68
C ASP A 273 23.85 -2.53 -12.15
N ASP A 274 22.98 -1.86 -12.92
CA ASP A 274 22.05 -0.87 -12.39
C ASP A 274 21.00 -1.69 -11.59
N HIS A 275 21.46 -2.47 -10.60
CA HIS A 275 20.75 -2.54 -9.34
C HIS A 275 20.82 -1.11 -8.79
N GLU A 276 20.00 -0.26 -9.41
CA GLU A 276 19.27 0.80 -8.74
C GLU A 276 18.67 0.11 -7.52
N GLU A 277 19.45 0.04 -6.44
CA GLU A 277 18.91 0.48 -5.18
C GLU A 277 18.23 1.80 -5.53
N GLU A 278 16.92 1.72 -5.76
CA GLU A 278 16.00 2.66 -5.17
C GLU A 278 16.46 2.80 -3.71
N GLU A 279 17.54 3.56 -3.49
CA GLU A 279 17.67 4.43 -2.33
C GLU A 279 16.47 5.38 -2.47
N GLU A 280 15.30 4.83 -2.15
CA GLU A 280 14.44 5.36 -1.12
C GLU A 280 15.32 6.28 -0.29
N SER A 281 14.99 7.56 -0.30
CA SER A 281 15.64 8.59 0.48
C SER A 281 15.40 8.35 1.97
N LEU A 282 15.78 7.17 2.46
CA LEU A 282 16.14 6.87 3.83
C LEU A 282 17.38 7.71 4.07
N ASP A 283 17.07 8.96 4.40
CA ASP A 283 17.93 9.88 5.11
C ASP A 283 18.74 9.08 6.13
N ASP A 284 20.06 9.12 6.00
CA ASP A 284 21.03 8.54 6.93
C ASP A 284 20.81 9.13 8.34
N SER A 285 19.87 8.57 9.08
CA SER A 285 19.77 8.67 10.53
C SER A 285 20.46 7.45 11.15
N ASN A 286 21.79 7.41 11.02
CA ASN A 286 22.63 6.63 11.93
C ASN A 286 24.07 7.17 11.98
N VAL A 287 24.24 8.29 12.70
CA VAL A 287 25.46 8.62 13.50
C VAL A 287 25.06 9.42 14.73
#